data_AF-A0A3C0INI2-F1
#
_entry.id   AF-A0A3C0INI2-F1
#
_cell.length_a   1.000
_cell.length_b   1.000
_cell.length_c   1.000
_cell.angle_alpha   90.00
_cell.angle_beta   90.00
_cell.angle_gamma   90.00
#
_symmetry.space_group_name_H-M   'P 1'
#
loop_
_entity.id
_entity.type
_entity.pdbx_description
1 polymer ?
#
loop_
_entity_poly.entity_id
_entity_poly.type
_entity_poly.pdbx_seq_one_letter_code
_entity_poly.pdbx_strand_id
1 'polypeptide(L)'
;MLINGSDGTILLSLVLYVMRLDRFWILLVLLLSTASLTPVKAQDNYVYIQHEDKTPFFVVLQGKKYRSNATGYLLISKIANTNNELLLGFGNDQNPSYAFNYHPQGKDGGLTL
;
A
#
# COMPACT_ATOMS: atom_id res chain seq x y z
N MET A 1 -55.72 -11.79 47.47
CA MET A 1 -54.27 -12.09 47.47
C MET A 1 -53.63 -11.17 46.44
N LEU A 2 -53.19 -10.00 46.87
CA LEU A 2 -52.65 -8.95 45.99
C LEU A 2 -51.16 -9.24 45.78
N ILE A 3 -50.77 -9.53 44.55
CA ILE A 3 -49.36 -9.53 44.17
C ILE A 3 -48.93 -8.05 44.22
N ASN A 4 -47.98 -7.74 45.10
CA ASN A 4 -47.50 -6.38 45.36
C ASN A 4 -46.98 -5.75 44.06
N GLY A 5 -47.43 -4.54 43.73
CA GLY A 5 -46.99 -3.79 42.53
C GLY A 5 -45.49 -3.50 42.46
N SER A 6 -44.77 -3.70 43.57
CA SER A 6 -43.30 -3.66 43.65
C SER A 6 -42.63 -4.79 42.87
N ASP A 7 -43.21 -6.00 42.87
CA ASP A 7 -42.54 -7.18 42.31
C ASP A 7 -42.55 -7.16 40.77
N GLY A 8 -43.63 -6.65 40.17
CA GLY A 8 -43.75 -6.51 38.72
C GLY A 8 -42.84 -5.43 38.12
N THR A 9 -42.54 -4.36 38.84
CA THR A 9 -41.65 -3.28 38.37
C THR A 9 -40.19 -3.70 38.41
N ILE A 10 -39.78 -4.46 39.43
CA ILE A 10 -38.43 -5.04 39.53
C ILE A 10 -38.20 -6.04 38.39
N LEU A 11 -39.15 -6.93 38.14
CA LEU A 11 -39.06 -7.89 37.04
C LEU A 11 -39.00 -7.21 35.66
N LEU A 12 -39.81 -6.18 35.43
CA LEU A 12 -39.76 -5.40 34.19
C LEU A 12 -38.41 -4.69 34.01
N SER A 13 -37.88 -4.08 35.08
CA SER A 13 -36.57 -3.41 35.04
C SER A 13 -35.42 -4.38 34.77
N LEU A 14 -35.49 -5.60 35.31
CA LEU A 14 -34.50 -6.66 35.10
C LEU A 14 -34.55 -7.21 33.67
N VAL A 15 -35.75 -7.43 33.13
CA VAL A 15 -35.93 -7.87 31.73
C VAL A 15 -35.41 -6.81 30.75
N LEU A 16 -35.73 -5.53 30.98
CA LEU A 16 -35.22 -4.43 30.15
C LEU A 16 -33.70 -4.26 30.26
N TYR A 17 -33.12 -4.55 31.43
CA TYR A 17 -31.66 -4.53 31.63
C TYR A 17 -30.97 -5.66 30.86
N VAL A 18 -31.50 -6.88 30.91
CA VAL A 18 -30.98 -8.03 30.14
C VAL A 18 -31.11 -7.81 28.63
N MET A 19 -32.23 -7.24 28.16
CA MET A 19 -32.47 -6.84 26.75
C MET A 19 -31.69 -5.59 26.30
N ARG A 20 -30.97 -4.94 27.22
CA ARG A 20 -30.07 -3.82 26.90
C ARG A 20 -28.63 -4.31 26.86
N LEU A 21 -28.30 -5.37 27.61
CA LEU A 21 -26.95 -5.94 27.72
C LEU A 21 -26.52 -6.71 26.45
N ASP A 22 -27.44 -7.39 25.77
CA ASP A 22 -27.23 -8.11 24.50
C ASP A 22 -26.76 -7.20 23.35
N ARG A 23 -27.33 -5.99 23.25
CA ARG A 23 -26.99 -4.98 22.23
C ARG A 23 -25.60 -4.39 22.43
N PHE A 24 -25.11 -4.33 23.68
CA PHE A 24 -23.75 -3.88 23.98
C PHE A 24 -22.69 -4.86 23.50
N TRP A 25 -22.95 -6.17 23.61
CA TRP A 25 -22.03 -7.19 23.11
C TRP A 25 -21.88 -7.15 21.58
N ILE A 26 -22.97 -6.91 20.86
CA ILE A 26 -22.93 -6.75 19.38
C ILE A 26 -22.09 -5.53 18.99
N LEU A 27 -22.26 -4.39 19.68
CA LEU A 27 -21.47 -3.18 19.43
C LEU A 27 -19.99 -3.37 19.80
N LEU A 28 -19.69 -4.11 20.87
CA LEU A 28 -18.32 -4.43 21.29
C LEU A 28 -17.60 -5.31 20.25
N VAL A 29 -18.28 -6.35 19.73
CA VAL A 29 -17.74 -7.23 18.68
C VAL A 29 -17.53 -6.45 17.37
N LEU A 30 -18.46 -5.56 17.00
CA LEU A 30 -18.32 -4.68 15.85
C LEU A 30 -17.13 -3.73 16.00
N LEU A 31 -16.94 -3.14 17.18
CA LEU A 31 -15.83 -2.24 17.50
C LEU A 31 -14.47 -2.96 17.48
N LEU A 32 -14.39 -4.19 18.00
CA LEU A 32 -13.16 -4.99 17.97
C LEU A 32 -12.80 -5.46 16.55
N SER A 33 -13.79 -5.65 15.68
CA SER A 33 -13.57 -6.14 14.31
C SER A 33 -12.91 -5.11 13.40
N THR A 34 -13.08 -3.82 13.66
CA THR A 34 -12.46 -2.75 12.84
C THR A 34 -11.01 -2.48 13.21
N ALA A 35 -10.54 -2.91 14.39
CA ALA A 35 -9.18 -2.70 14.85
C ALA A 35 -8.13 -3.57 14.11
N SER A 36 -8.55 -4.60 13.38
CA SER A 36 -7.66 -5.50 12.65
C SER A 36 -7.34 -5.04 11.22
N LEU A 37 -7.89 -3.90 10.76
CA LEU A 37 -7.64 -3.37 9.42
C LEU A 37 -6.36 -2.52 9.43
N THR A 38 -5.19 -3.17 9.37
CA THR A 38 -3.95 -2.45 9.07
C THR A 38 -3.97 -2.01 7.61
N PRO A 39 -3.79 -0.71 7.28
CA PRO A 39 -3.68 -0.28 5.90
C PRO A 39 -2.38 -0.83 5.30
N VAL A 40 -2.49 -1.84 4.44
CA VAL A 40 -1.37 -2.23 3.57
C VAL A 40 -1.18 -1.09 2.57
N LYS A 41 -0.12 -0.29 2.75
CA LYS A 41 0.27 0.68 1.71
C LYS A 41 0.74 -0.12 0.49
N ALA A 42 -0.08 -0.15 -0.56
CA ALA A 42 0.36 -0.58 -1.88
C ALA A 42 1.41 0.44 -2.35
N GLN A 43 2.66 0.00 -2.42
CA GLN A 43 3.77 0.86 -2.84
C GLN A 43 3.85 0.82 -4.37
N ASP A 44 3.03 1.65 -5.02
CA ASP A 44 2.97 1.77 -6.48
C ASP A 44 4.09 2.68 -7.03
N ASN A 45 5.33 2.36 -6.66
CA ASN A 45 6.49 3.03 -7.21
C ASN A 45 6.81 2.45 -8.59
N TYR A 46 6.89 3.32 -9.60
CA TYR A 46 7.32 2.96 -10.94
C TYR A 46 8.38 3.94 -11.46
N VAL A 47 9.31 3.44 -12.25
CA VAL A 47 10.26 4.23 -13.01
C VAL A 47 9.93 4.07 -14.48
N TYR A 48 9.71 5.21 -15.14
CA TYR A 48 9.55 5.31 -16.57
C TYR A 48 10.76 6.02 -17.14
N ILE A 49 11.41 5.39 -18.12
CA ILE A 49 12.55 5.98 -18.82
C ILE A 49 12.22 5.90 -20.31
N GLN A 50 12.39 7.03 -20.98
CA GLN A 50 12.19 7.18 -22.40
C GLN A 50 13.41 7.86 -22.99
N HIS A 51 13.91 7.31 -24.10
CA HIS A 51 14.96 7.93 -24.88
C HIS A 51 14.34 8.75 -26.03
N GLU A 52 14.77 10.00 -26.22
CA GLU A 52 14.22 10.87 -27.28
C GLU A 52 14.42 10.28 -28.67
N ASP A 53 15.62 9.78 -28.96
CA ASP A 53 15.96 9.20 -30.27
C ASP A 53 15.45 7.76 -30.48
N LYS A 54 14.53 7.29 -29.64
CA LYS A 54 13.93 5.94 -29.72
C LYS A 54 14.97 4.79 -29.73
N THR A 55 16.15 5.04 -29.18
CA THR A 55 17.26 4.08 -29.19
C THR A 55 17.09 3.08 -28.05
N PRO A 56 17.28 1.76 -28.28
CA PRO A 56 17.22 0.77 -27.21
C PRO A 56 18.33 0.96 -26.18
N PHE A 57 17.97 0.84 -24.91
CA PHE A 57 18.88 0.95 -23.77
C PHE A 57 18.58 -0.12 -22.73
N PHE A 58 19.46 -0.24 -21.74
CA PHE A 58 19.24 -1.07 -20.57
C PHE A 58 19.49 -0.29 -19.29
N VAL A 59 18.82 -0.72 -18.24
CA VAL A 59 18.99 -0.18 -16.89
C VAL A 59 19.26 -1.32 -15.94
N VAL A 60 20.31 -1.21 -15.13
CA VAL A 60 20.54 -2.09 -13.99
C VAL A 60 20.04 -1.38 -12.74
N LEU A 61 19.10 -2.02 -12.06
CA LEU A 61 18.48 -1.52 -10.83
C LEU A 61 18.44 -2.69 -9.83
N GLN A 62 19.00 -2.48 -8.63
CA GLN A 62 19.08 -3.51 -7.59
C GLN A 62 19.73 -4.82 -8.10
N GLY A 63 20.75 -4.71 -8.95
CA GLY A 63 21.43 -5.87 -9.54
C GLY A 63 20.65 -6.59 -10.67
N LYS A 64 19.43 -6.16 -10.99
CA LYS A 64 18.64 -6.72 -12.09
C LYS A 64 18.73 -5.85 -13.34
N LYS A 65 19.06 -6.46 -14.47
CA LYS A 65 19.13 -5.80 -15.79
C LYS A 65 17.76 -5.81 -16.46
N TYR A 66 17.23 -4.63 -16.74
CA TYR A 66 16.01 -4.38 -17.48
C TYR A 66 16.36 -3.80 -18.85
N ARG A 67 15.71 -4.26 -19.91
CA ARG A 67 15.94 -3.76 -21.28
C ARG A 67 14.72 -3.00 -21.75
N SER A 68 14.93 -1.85 -22.39
CA SER A 68 13.87 -1.12 -23.06
C SER A 68 13.32 -1.91 -24.23
N ASN A 69 12.15 -1.52 -24.72
CA ASN A 69 11.65 -1.99 -26.01
C ASN A 69 12.48 -1.41 -27.18
N ALA A 70 12.17 -1.86 -28.39
CA ALA A 70 12.83 -1.43 -29.63
C ALA A 70 12.64 0.06 -29.96
N THR A 71 11.67 0.72 -29.33
CA THR A 71 11.37 2.14 -29.55
C THR A 71 11.90 3.05 -28.44
N GLY A 72 12.74 2.54 -27.53
CA GLY A 72 13.41 3.33 -26.51
C GLY A 72 12.55 3.66 -25.28
N TYR A 73 11.70 2.73 -24.84
CA TYR A 73 10.85 2.89 -23.65
C TYR A 73 11.06 1.75 -22.66
N LEU A 74 11.12 2.10 -21.37
CA LEU A 74 11.21 1.14 -20.28
C LEU A 74 10.33 1.57 -19.10
N LEU A 75 9.42 0.68 -18.68
CA LEU A 75 8.61 0.83 -17.47
C LEU A 75 8.98 -0.27 -16.48
N ILE A 76 9.45 0.11 -15.31
CA ILE A 76 9.78 -0.80 -14.21
C ILE A 76 8.85 -0.49 -13.05
N SER A 77 7.99 -1.44 -12.67
CA SER A 77 7.05 -1.31 -11.56
C SER A 77 7.56 -2.00 -10.29
N LYS A 78 6.96 -1.63 -9.14
CA LYS A 78 7.20 -2.22 -7.82
C LYS A 78 8.65 -2.08 -7.34
N ILE A 79 9.21 -0.89 -7.53
CA ILE A 79 10.57 -0.59 -7.09
C ILE A 79 10.55 -0.31 -5.59
N ALA A 80 11.42 -1.02 -4.85
CA ALA A 80 11.58 -0.80 -3.43
C ALA A 80 11.96 0.66 -3.14
N ASN A 81 11.38 1.22 -2.07
CA ASN A 81 11.57 2.61 -1.65
C ASN A 81 12.91 2.82 -0.92
N THR A 82 13.96 2.20 -1.44
CA THR A 82 15.31 2.17 -0.89
C THR A 82 16.23 3.00 -1.77
N ASN A 83 17.34 3.47 -1.19
CA ASN A 83 18.39 4.13 -1.94
C ASN A 83 18.94 3.15 -2.96
N ASN A 84 18.61 3.37 -4.23
CA ASN A 84 19.00 2.47 -5.30
C ASN A 84 19.84 3.24 -6.30
N GLU A 85 20.99 2.67 -6.63
CA GLU A 85 21.78 3.09 -7.76
C GLU A 85 21.10 2.59 -9.04
N LEU A 86 20.81 3.53 -9.94
CA LEU A 86 20.26 3.27 -11.26
C LEU A 86 21.39 3.43 -12.28
N LEU A 87 21.73 2.34 -12.94
CA LEU A 87 22.83 2.29 -13.89
C LEU A 87 22.27 2.17 -15.32
N LEU A 88 22.48 3.17 -16.15
CA LEU A 88 21.97 3.22 -17.53
C LEU A 88 23.10 2.94 -18.53
N GLY A 89 22.81 2.13 -19.54
CA GLY A 89 23.73 1.81 -20.63
C GLY A 89 23.03 1.61 -21.95
N PHE A 90 23.78 1.74 -23.04
CA PHE A 90 23.27 1.67 -24.41
C PHE A 90 23.89 0.49 -25.16
N GLY A 91 23.16 -0.04 -26.16
CA GLY A 91 23.69 -1.05 -27.06
C GLY A 91 24.12 -2.36 -26.39
N ASN A 92 25.21 -2.94 -26.91
CA ASN A 92 25.75 -4.24 -26.47
C ASN A 92 26.83 -4.11 -25.38
N ASP A 93 27.01 -2.90 -24.83
CA ASP A 93 28.02 -2.66 -23.82
C ASP A 93 27.73 -3.51 -22.57
N GLN A 94 28.78 -4.18 -22.10
CA GLN A 94 28.70 -5.00 -20.90
C GLN A 94 28.58 -4.15 -19.64
N ASN A 95 29.07 -2.91 -19.69
CA ASN A 95 29.10 -1.99 -18.57
C ASN A 95 28.15 -0.80 -18.78
N PRO A 96 27.42 -0.38 -17.73
CA PRO A 96 26.60 0.82 -17.78
C PRO A 96 27.47 2.07 -17.87
N SER A 97 27.00 3.06 -18.64
CA SER A 97 27.74 4.29 -18.94
C SER A 97 27.41 5.43 -17.97
N TYR A 98 26.23 5.40 -17.35
CA TYR A 98 25.76 6.48 -16.47
C TYR A 98 25.20 5.90 -15.18
N ALA A 99 25.60 6.46 -14.04
CA ALA A 99 25.11 6.09 -12.72
C ALA A 99 24.32 7.25 -12.12
N PHE A 100 23.09 6.96 -11.69
CA PHE A 100 22.19 7.91 -11.06
C PHE A 100 21.80 7.41 -9.68
N ASN A 101 21.97 8.26 -8.67
CA ASN A 101 21.46 7.96 -7.33
C ASN A 101 20.02 8.41 -7.23
N TYR A 102 19.09 7.45 -7.15
CA TYR A 102 17.67 7.73 -7.01
C TYR A 102 17.23 7.52 -5.56
N HIS A 103 16.72 8.59 -4.95
CA HIS A 103 15.99 8.52 -3.67
C HIS A 103 14.51 8.75 -3.97
N PRO A 104 13.68 7.69 -3.99
CA PRO A 104 12.24 7.86 -4.07
C PRO A 104 11.73 8.50 -2.77
N GLN A 105 11.62 9.82 -2.73
CA GLN A 105 10.76 10.47 -1.75
C GLN A 105 9.34 10.14 -2.17
N GLY A 106 8.53 9.60 -1.24
CA GLY A 106 7.26 8.92 -1.53
C GLY A 106 6.11 9.78 -2.09
N LYS A 107 6.44 10.80 -2.89
CA LYS A 107 5.52 11.73 -3.52
C LYS A 107 6.01 12.31 -4.86
N ASP A 108 7.06 11.78 -5.48
CA ASP A 108 7.63 12.40 -6.69
C ASP A 108 7.10 11.80 -8.00
N GLY A 109 6.37 12.65 -8.73
CA GLY A 109 5.68 12.40 -9.99
C GLY A 109 6.57 12.43 -11.24
N GLY A 110 7.71 11.74 -11.19
CA GLY A 110 8.60 11.56 -12.34
C GLY A 110 9.83 12.46 -12.33
N LEU A 111 10.91 11.91 -12.88
CA LEU A 111 12.18 12.60 -13.14
C LEU A 111 12.35 12.69 -14.66
N THR A 112 12.48 13.92 -15.17
CA THR A 112 12.87 14.18 -16.55
C THR A 112 14.32 14.66 -16.51
N LEU A 113 15.22 13.90 -17.13
CA LEU A 113 16.64 14.24 -17.31
C LEU A 113 16.86 14.71 -18.75
#